data_AF-C5FZ36-F1
#
_entry.id   AF-C5FZ36-F1
#
_cell.length_a   1.000
_cell.length_b   1.000
_cell.length_c   1.000
_cell.angle_alpha   90.00
_cell.angle_beta   90.00
_cell.angle_gamma   90.00
#
_symmetry.space_group_name_H-M   'P 1'
#
loop_
_entity.id
_entity.type
_entity.pdbx_description
1 polymer ?
#
loop_
_entity_poly.entity_id
_entity_poly.type
_entity_poly.pdbx_seq_one_letter_code
_entity_poly.pdbx_strand_id
1 'polypeptide(L)'
;MTTPLRPLEVFISQAQPGVILDPDQSSRREGKLSWHRKSSILDQNPESTRLPPYKPTCLPGLTALKAILWKCTQSVLSLWRQPFPARYCPDNGRLLFKTAYGLRLIVHNNGDTGCTTIEITAGQSPNRRVRGGIGQLYHYRLVPDWQTSFLWYDTRWPHNPPGEAHVDEETIEERYPTLAPFYYYAWQTSYEDSFTAQGCDRGSGLDVFPDAASRVGWEVGGFLFPCWLVLQGDVEQVKYEVATGTYSIRRENLSSVAQTFLADVDALL
;
A
#
# COMPACT_ATOMS: atom_id res chain seq x y z
N MET A 1 42.07 10.27 -27.51
CA MET A 1 41.48 8.97 -27.16
C MET A 1 41.29 8.96 -25.65
N THR A 2 40.08 9.28 -25.18
CA THR A 2 39.74 9.42 -23.76
C THR A 2 38.84 8.27 -23.35
N THR A 3 39.36 7.40 -22.49
CA THR A 3 38.62 6.25 -21.95
C THR A 3 37.55 6.74 -20.98
N PRO A 4 36.27 6.37 -21.14
CA PRO A 4 35.25 6.73 -20.16
C PRO A 4 35.44 5.91 -18.88
N LEU A 5 35.48 6.59 -17.74
CA LEU A 5 35.55 6.02 -16.41
C LEU A 5 34.29 5.17 -16.14
N ARG A 6 34.50 3.93 -15.67
CA ARG A 6 33.42 3.04 -15.23
C ARG A 6 32.81 3.57 -13.92
N PRO A 7 31.49 3.47 -13.72
CA PRO A 7 30.87 3.80 -12.44
C PRO A 7 31.37 2.85 -11.35
N LEU A 8 31.72 3.39 -10.18
CA LEU A 8 32.03 2.62 -8.98
C LEU A 8 30.78 1.85 -8.52
N GLU A 9 30.87 0.53 -8.49
CA GLU A 9 29.93 -0.31 -7.73
C GLU A 9 30.38 -0.36 -6.27
N VAL A 10 29.65 0.33 -5.40
CA VAL A 10 29.85 0.25 -3.95
C VAL A 10 28.97 -0.87 -3.41
N PHE A 11 29.59 -1.99 -3.05
CA PHE A 11 28.96 -3.06 -2.29
C PHE A 11 29.01 -2.70 -0.80
N ILE A 12 27.85 -2.47 -0.19
CA ILE A 12 27.74 -2.37 1.27
C ILE A 12 27.39 -3.76 1.78
N SER A 13 28.39 -4.46 2.32
CA SER A 13 28.21 -5.69 3.09
C SER A 13 27.71 -5.33 4.49
N GLN A 14 26.49 -5.75 4.83
CA GLN A 14 26.00 -5.69 6.21
C GLN A 14 26.55 -6.88 7.00
N ALA A 15 27.33 -6.59 8.04
CA ALA A 15 27.69 -7.52 9.09
C ALA A 15 26.50 -7.68 10.05
N GLN A 16 26.11 -8.92 10.35
CA GLN A 16 25.12 -9.20 11.38
C GLN A 16 25.74 -9.00 12.77
N PRO A 17 25.11 -8.24 13.68
CA PRO A 17 25.48 -8.27 15.09
C PRO A 17 24.93 -9.55 15.74
N GLY A 18 25.80 -10.23 16.47
CA GLY A 18 25.51 -11.45 17.19
C GLY A 18 24.47 -11.26 18.30
N VAL A 19 23.72 -12.34 18.49
CA VAL A 19 22.76 -12.59 19.55
C VAL A 19 23.42 -12.46 20.92
N ILE A 20 22.80 -11.70 21.83
CA ILE A 20 22.95 -11.87 23.27
C ILE A 20 21.55 -12.14 23.83
N LEU A 21 21.37 -13.36 24.32
CA LEU A 21 20.24 -13.78 25.14
C LEU A 21 20.55 -13.43 26.60
N ASP A 22 19.55 -12.93 27.33
CA ASP A 22 19.22 -13.41 28.68
C ASP A 22 17.83 -12.90 29.13
N PRO A 23 17.21 -13.51 30.15
CA PRO A 23 15.78 -13.75 30.16
C PRO A 23 15.04 -13.11 31.35
N ASP A 24 13.71 -13.22 31.27
CA ASP A 24 12.77 -13.32 32.40
C ASP A 24 12.45 -12.05 33.22
N GLN A 25 11.21 -11.55 33.14
CA GLN A 25 10.20 -11.80 34.16
C GLN A 25 8.86 -11.06 33.94
N SER A 26 7.80 -11.84 34.10
CA SER A 26 6.40 -11.56 34.45
C SER A 26 5.92 -10.12 34.73
N SER A 27 4.73 -9.73 34.25
CA SER A 27 3.47 -10.02 34.99
C SER A 27 2.21 -9.41 34.34
N ARG A 28 1.14 -10.21 34.40
CA ARG A 28 -0.31 -9.93 34.39
C ARG A 28 -0.78 -8.46 34.34
N ARG A 29 -1.81 -8.22 33.49
CA ARG A 29 -3.20 -8.00 33.94
C ARG A 29 -4.20 -8.09 32.79
N GLU A 30 -5.17 -8.98 32.95
CA GLU A 30 -6.40 -9.06 32.16
C GLU A 30 -7.31 -7.85 32.44
N GLY A 31 -7.84 -7.25 31.38
CA GLY A 31 -8.89 -6.23 31.45
C GLY A 31 -9.97 -6.54 30.42
N LYS A 32 -10.99 -7.30 30.83
CA LYS A 32 -12.24 -7.48 30.07
C LYS A 32 -12.98 -6.14 30.03
N LEU A 33 -13.17 -5.58 28.83
CA LEU A 33 -14.13 -4.50 28.59
C LEU A 33 -15.16 -4.98 27.56
N SER A 34 -16.36 -5.27 28.06
CA SER A 34 -17.53 -5.57 27.22
C SER A 34 -18.14 -4.27 26.72
N TRP A 35 -18.24 -4.11 25.40
CA TRP A 35 -19.03 -3.04 24.80
C TRP A 35 -20.38 -3.59 24.34
N HIS A 36 -21.43 -3.34 25.13
CA HIS A 36 -22.80 -3.40 24.65
C HIS A 36 -23.12 -2.08 23.93
N ARG A 37 -23.20 -2.11 22.60
CA ARG A 37 -23.78 -1.02 21.81
C ARG A 37 -25.09 -1.51 21.18
N LYS A 38 -26.21 -1.04 21.71
CA LYS A 38 -27.52 -1.15 21.06
C LYS A 38 -27.54 -0.21 19.86
N SER A 39 -27.75 -0.76 18.67
CA SER A 39 -28.02 -0.02 17.43
C SER A 39 -29.45 -0.31 17.01
N SER A 40 -30.28 0.73 16.98
CA SER A 40 -31.65 0.69 16.48
C SER A 40 -31.65 0.70 14.95
N ILE A 41 -32.34 -0.29 14.40
CA ILE A 41 -32.64 -0.48 12.99
C ILE A 41 -33.52 0.69 12.49
N LEU A 42 -33.10 1.33 11.40
CA LEU A 42 -34.02 1.98 10.47
C LEU A 42 -33.59 1.62 9.04
N ASP A 43 -34.46 0.85 8.38
CA ASP A 43 -34.39 0.46 6.99
C ASP A 43 -34.40 1.67 6.05
N GLN A 44 -33.38 1.81 5.20
CA GLN A 44 -33.53 2.51 3.92
C GLN A 44 -32.73 1.77 2.82
N ASN A 45 -33.53 1.25 1.89
CA ASN A 45 -33.16 0.66 0.60
C ASN A 45 -32.54 1.73 -0.32
N PRO A 46 -31.35 1.54 -0.92
CA PRO A 46 -30.91 2.38 -2.03
C PRO A 46 -31.08 1.65 -3.37
N GLU A 47 -31.90 2.27 -4.21
CA GLU A 47 -32.03 1.97 -5.64
C GLU A 47 -30.66 1.91 -6.33
N SER A 48 -30.56 0.97 -7.27
CA SER A 48 -29.42 0.74 -8.13
C SER A 48 -29.18 1.92 -9.06
N THR A 49 -28.35 2.87 -8.62
CA THR A 49 -27.83 3.95 -9.48
C THR A 49 -26.82 3.35 -10.43
N ARG A 50 -27.23 3.14 -11.70
CA ARG A 50 -26.31 2.82 -12.79
C ARG A 50 -25.32 3.97 -12.95
N LEU A 51 -24.05 3.69 -12.69
CA LEU A 51 -22.95 4.63 -12.94
C LEU A 51 -22.90 4.97 -14.44
N PRO A 52 -22.69 6.24 -14.81
CA PRO A 52 -22.50 6.63 -16.20
C PRO A 52 -21.25 5.97 -16.80
N PRO A 53 -21.19 5.78 -18.13
CA PRO A 53 -20.02 5.21 -18.79
C PRO A 53 -18.78 6.08 -18.51
N TYR A 54 -17.79 5.47 -17.87
CA TYR A 54 -16.50 6.07 -17.52
C TYR A 54 -15.81 6.59 -18.78
N LYS A 55 -15.58 7.91 -18.85
CA LYS A 55 -14.65 8.50 -19.81
C LYS A 55 -13.27 8.49 -19.15
N PRO A 56 -12.24 7.87 -19.75
CA PRO A 56 -10.89 7.92 -19.21
C PRO A 56 -10.42 9.38 -19.17
N THR A 57 -10.25 9.92 -17.98
CA THR A 57 -9.67 11.24 -17.76
C THR A 57 -8.18 11.12 -18.06
N CYS A 58 -7.73 11.77 -19.14
CA CYS A 58 -6.33 11.83 -19.47
C CYS A 58 -5.61 12.65 -18.40
N LEU A 59 -4.74 12.02 -17.61
CA LEU A 59 -3.92 12.69 -16.60
C LEU A 59 -3.10 13.83 -17.26
N PRO A 60 -3.06 15.04 -16.67
CA PRO A 60 -2.35 16.17 -17.24
C PRO A 60 -0.82 15.95 -17.17
N GLY A 61 -0.25 15.37 -18.23
CA GLY A 61 1.18 15.36 -18.54
C GLY A 61 2.10 14.59 -17.56
N LEU A 62 3.12 13.94 -18.12
CA LEU A 62 4.17 13.24 -17.36
C LEU A 62 4.84 14.11 -16.29
N THR A 63 4.81 15.44 -16.42
CA THR A 63 5.40 16.39 -15.46
C THR A 63 4.65 16.40 -14.12
N ALA A 64 3.31 16.38 -14.12
CA ALA A 64 2.53 16.30 -12.90
C ALA A 64 2.75 14.94 -12.24
N LEU A 65 2.67 13.85 -13.00
CA LEU A 65 2.92 12.50 -12.48
C LEU A 65 4.35 12.33 -11.95
N LYS A 66 5.36 12.91 -12.62
CA LYS A 66 6.73 12.95 -12.12
C LYS A 66 6.82 13.74 -10.82
N ALA A 67 6.13 14.87 -10.72
CA ALA A 67 6.11 15.67 -9.50
C ALA A 67 5.41 14.93 -8.36
N ILE A 68 4.27 14.27 -8.61
CA ILE A 68 3.57 13.42 -7.64
C ILE A 68 4.48 12.28 -7.22
N LEU A 69 5.01 11.48 -8.16
CA LEU A 69 5.84 10.33 -7.84
C LEU A 69 7.15 10.75 -7.19
N TRP A 70 7.72 11.90 -7.56
CA TRP A 70 8.88 12.49 -6.90
C TRP A 70 8.54 12.93 -5.48
N LYS A 71 7.48 13.71 -5.29
CA LYS A 71 7.00 14.14 -3.97
C LYS A 71 6.66 12.93 -3.11
N CYS A 72 6.00 11.91 -3.66
CA CYS A 72 5.70 10.66 -2.99
C CYS A 72 6.99 9.93 -2.65
N THR A 73 7.95 9.83 -3.57
CA THR A 73 9.25 9.23 -3.29
C THR A 73 9.98 9.99 -2.18
N GLN A 74 9.95 11.33 -2.18
CA GLN A 74 10.57 12.15 -1.14
C GLN A 74 9.85 12.03 0.20
N SER A 75 8.51 12.11 0.21
CA SER A 75 7.70 11.90 1.42
C SER A 75 7.92 10.50 1.98
N VAL A 76 7.91 9.48 1.13
CA VAL A 76 8.19 8.10 1.48
C VAL A 76 9.62 7.92 1.99
N LEU A 77 10.63 8.51 1.34
CA LEU A 77 12.01 8.49 1.82
C LEU A 77 12.20 9.27 3.13
N SER A 78 11.44 10.34 3.35
CA SER A 78 11.48 11.11 4.59
C SER A 78 10.78 10.41 5.74
N LEU A 79 9.72 9.65 5.45
CA LEU A 79 8.99 8.87 6.43
C LEU A 79 9.73 7.56 6.74
N TRP A 80 10.48 6.99 5.78
CA TRP A 80 11.03 5.64 5.88
C TRP A 80 12.56 5.72 5.97
N ARG A 81 13.13 5.35 7.12
CA ARG A 81 14.60 5.33 7.34
C ARG A 81 15.36 4.36 6.41
N GLN A 82 14.64 3.52 5.68
CA GLN A 82 15.20 2.60 4.69
C GLN A 82 15.00 3.18 3.28
N PRO A 83 16.04 3.24 2.44
CA PRO A 83 15.88 3.70 1.08
C PRO A 83 14.99 2.72 0.33
N PHE A 84 13.80 3.16 -0.07
CA PHE A 84 13.18 2.55 -1.24
C PHE A 84 14.17 2.67 -2.39
N PRO A 85 14.57 1.56 -3.04
CA PRO A 85 15.37 1.64 -4.26
C PRO A 85 14.47 2.09 -5.43
N ALA A 86 13.86 3.26 -5.31
CA ALA A 86 13.23 3.96 -6.40
C ALA A 86 14.35 4.50 -7.31
N ARG A 87 14.79 3.67 -8.26
CA ARG A 87 15.72 4.13 -9.30
C ARG A 87 14.93 4.89 -10.36
N TYR A 88 15.04 6.21 -10.31
CA TYR A 88 14.66 7.08 -11.41
C TYR A 88 15.62 6.89 -12.58
N CYS A 89 15.16 6.20 -13.64
CA CYS A 89 15.87 6.12 -14.92
C CYS A 89 15.05 6.89 -15.96
N PRO A 90 15.37 8.16 -16.24
CA PRO A 90 14.77 8.87 -17.36
C PRO A 90 15.37 8.31 -18.64
N ASP A 91 14.72 7.32 -19.22
CA ASP A 91 15.08 6.80 -20.53
C ASP A 91 13.80 6.81 -21.40
N ASN A 92 13.83 7.56 -22.50
CA ASN A 92 12.77 7.59 -23.51
C ASN A 92 11.33 7.84 -23.00
N GLY A 93 11.13 8.79 -22.09
CA GLY A 93 9.79 9.16 -21.61
C GLY A 93 9.13 8.15 -20.67
N ARG A 94 9.90 7.21 -20.14
CA ARG A 94 9.44 6.21 -19.16
C ARG A 94 9.90 6.56 -17.75
N LEU A 95 9.06 6.26 -16.77
CA LEU A 95 9.39 6.30 -15.36
C LEU A 95 9.25 4.89 -14.79
N LEU A 96 10.33 4.35 -14.24
CA LEU A 96 10.35 3.07 -13.56
C LEU A 96 10.43 3.30 -12.05
N PHE A 97 9.55 2.66 -11.31
CA PHE A 97 9.55 2.61 -9.86
C PHE A 97 9.61 1.15 -9.43
N LYS A 98 10.53 0.81 -8.52
CA LYS A 98 10.73 -0.55 -8.02
C LYS A 98 10.71 -0.55 -6.50
N THR A 99 9.86 -1.37 -5.91
CA THR A 99 9.81 -1.56 -4.46
C THR A 99 10.80 -2.64 -4.04
N ALA A 100 11.22 -2.60 -2.78
CA ALA A 100 12.07 -3.63 -2.20
C ALA A 100 11.37 -4.98 -2.03
N TYR A 101 10.03 -4.99 -1.94
CA TYR A 101 9.20 -6.19 -2.00
C TYR A 101 8.93 -6.68 -3.44
N GLY A 102 9.61 -6.12 -4.43
CA GLY A 102 9.65 -6.65 -5.79
C GLY A 102 8.53 -6.18 -6.72
N LEU A 103 7.69 -5.23 -6.32
CA LEU A 103 6.76 -4.55 -7.23
C LEU A 103 7.54 -3.65 -8.19
N ARG A 104 7.09 -3.60 -9.43
CA ARG A 104 7.58 -2.72 -10.50
C ARG A 104 6.39 -1.97 -11.08
N LEU A 105 6.46 -0.65 -11.03
CA LEU A 105 5.51 0.27 -11.65
C LEU A 105 6.26 1.00 -12.78
N ILE A 106 5.76 0.86 -14.00
CA ILE A 106 6.30 1.53 -15.18
C ILE A 106 5.24 2.49 -15.69
N VAL A 107 5.60 3.75 -15.83
CA VAL A 107 4.76 4.77 -16.43
C VAL A 107 5.38 5.15 -17.76
N HIS A 108 4.61 5.04 -18.84
CA HIS A 108 5.02 5.51 -20.15
C HIS A 108 4.26 6.78 -20.49
N ASN A 109 4.98 7.82 -20.92
CA ASN A 109 4.36 8.95 -21.59
C ASN A 109 4.38 8.74 -23.10
N ASN A 110 3.22 8.54 -23.69
CA ASN A 110 3.10 8.54 -25.14
C ASN A 110 2.96 9.99 -25.61
N GLY A 111 4.11 10.65 -25.82
CA GLY A 111 4.19 12.07 -26.21
C GLY A 111 3.32 12.46 -27.41
N ASP A 112 3.05 11.52 -28.31
CA ASP A 112 2.23 11.75 -29.51
C ASP A 112 0.71 11.77 -29.24
N THR A 113 0.26 11.19 -28.13
CA THR A 113 -1.18 11.08 -27.79
C THR A 113 -1.55 11.82 -26.51
N GLY A 114 -0.56 12.32 -25.77
CA GLY A 114 -0.73 12.84 -24.41
C GLY A 114 -1.17 11.76 -23.40
N CYS A 115 -1.28 10.50 -23.82
CA CYS A 115 -1.78 9.41 -22.98
C CYS A 115 -0.65 8.82 -22.13
N THR A 116 -0.91 8.70 -20.83
CA THR A 116 -0.01 8.06 -19.88
C THR A 116 -0.46 6.62 -19.64
N THR A 117 0.34 5.63 -20.04
CA THR A 117 0.05 4.21 -19.77
C THR A 117 0.83 3.74 -18.54
N ILE A 118 0.16 3.00 -17.66
CA ILE A 118 0.74 2.47 -16.43
C ILE A 118 0.78 0.96 -16.52
N GLU A 119 1.96 0.38 -16.32
CA GLU A 119 2.18 -1.07 -16.22
C GLU A 119 2.62 -1.39 -14.80
N ILE A 120 1.98 -2.38 -14.17
CA ILE A 120 2.32 -2.85 -12.83
C ILE A 120 2.62 -4.34 -12.91
N THR A 121 3.82 -4.72 -12.47
CA THR A 121 4.27 -6.12 -12.44
C THR A 121 4.95 -6.42 -11.11
N ALA A 122 4.95 -7.68 -10.69
CA ALA A 122 5.77 -8.13 -9.57
C ALA A 122 6.94 -8.96 -10.12
N GLY A 123 8.09 -8.91 -9.46
CA GLY A 123 9.13 -9.92 -9.62
C GLY A 123 8.53 -11.30 -9.36
N GLN A 124 9.02 -12.34 -10.06
CA GLN A 124 8.54 -13.71 -9.85
C GLN A 124 8.55 -14.01 -8.35
N SER A 125 7.36 -14.18 -7.79
CA SER A 125 7.22 -14.76 -6.46
C SER A 125 7.74 -16.20 -6.59
N PRO A 126 8.79 -16.60 -5.86
CA PRO A 126 9.20 -17.99 -5.82
C PRO A 126 8.04 -18.74 -5.19
N ASN A 127 7.17 -19.26 -6.05
CA ASN A 127 5.98 -19.98 -5.66
C ASN A 127 6.43 -21.24 -4.92
N ARG A 128 6.59 -21.13 -3.60
CA ARG A 128 6.88 -22.27 -2.72
C ARG A 128 5.78 -22.35 -1.68
N ARG A 129 4.62 -22.79 -2.17
CA ARG A 129 3.59 -23.49 -1.39
C ARG A 129 3.32 -22.83 -0.04
N VAL A 130 2.79 -21.62 -0.04
CA VAL A 130 1.99 -21.18 1.12
C VAL A 130 0.90 -22.23 1.28
N ARG A 131 0.70 -22.71 2.52
CA ARG A 131 -0.30 -23.70 2.94
C ARG A 131 -1.75 -23.21 2.75
N GLY A 132 -2.05 -22.45 1.70
CA GLY A 132 -3.40 -22.29 1.19
C GLY A 132 -3.77 -23.57 0.46
N GLY A 133 -4.85 -24.22 0.87
CA GLY A 133 -5.42 -25.33 0.11
C GLY A 133 -5.56 -24.94 -1.36
N ILE A 134 -5.31 -25.90 -2.25
CA ILE A 134 -5.47 -25.73 -3.70
C ILE A 134 -6.84 -25.07 -3.97
N GLY A 135 -6.85 -23.79 -4.36
CA GLY A 135 -8.08 -23.03 -4.67
C GLY A 135 -8.48 -21.91 -3.71
N GLN A 136 -7.70 -21.60 -2.68
CA GLN A 136 -7.99 -20.47 -1.79
C GLN A 136 -7.68 -19.12 -2.47
N LEU A 137 -8.72 -18.32 -2.74
CA LEU A 137 -8.62 -16.96 -3.28
C LEU A 137 -9.15 -15.97 -2.26
N TYR A 138 -8.27 -15.13 -1.71
CA TYR A 138 -8.63 -14.13 -0.71
C TYR A 138 -9.15 -12.86 -1.34
N HIS A 139 -10.13 -12.25 -0.66
CA HIS A 139 -10.54 -10.87 -0.88
C HIS A 139 -10.16 -10.06 0.35
N TYR A 140 -9.28 -9.08 0.20
CA TYR A 140 -8.88 -8.23 1.31
C TYR A 140 -9.50 -6.84 1.24
N ARG A 141 -9.51 -6.16 2.38
CA ARG A 141 -9.71 -4.71 2.52
C ARG A 141 -8.48 -4.16 3.21
N LEU A 142 -7.90 -3.10 2.66
CA LEU A 142 -6.82 -2.34 3.28
C LEU A 142 -7.43 -1.02 3.77
N VAL A 143 -7.65 -0.95 5.08
CA VAL A 143 -8.33 0.14 5.77
C VAL A 143 -7.46 0.60 6.94
N PRO A 144 -7.13 1.89 7.04
CA PRO A 144 -6.31 2.39 8.15
C PRO A 144 -7.15 2.43 9.41
N ASP A 145 -6.74 1.67 10.42
CA ASP A 145 -7.44 1.59 11.70
C ASP A 145 -6.43 1.51 12.85
N TRP A 146 -6.34 2.60 13.60
CA TRP A 146 -5.32 2.80 14.63
C TRP A 146 -5.28 1.65 15.64
N GLN A 147 -4.08 1.16 15.96
CA GLN A 147 -3.82 0.00 16.84
C GLN A 147 -4.31 -1.36 16.35
N THR A 148 -4.70 -1.48 15.08
CA THR A 148 -5.04 -2.77 14.46
C THR A 148 -4.22 -3.00 13.21
N SER A 149 -4.18 -4.22 12.70
CA SER A 149 -3.66 -4.47 11.35
C SER A 149 -4.52 -3.73 10.34
N PHE A 150 -3.93 -3.00 9.39
CA PHE A 150 -4.72 -2.29 8.37
C PHE A 150 -5.28 -3.25 7.30
N LEU A 151 -4.88 -4.53 7.28
CA LEU A 151 -5.34 -5.53 6.32
C LEU A 151 -6.41 -6.41 6.96
N TRP A 152 -7.54 -6.52 6.27
CA TRP A 152 -8.74 -7.19 6.74
C TRP A 152 -9.25 -8.14 5.67
N TYR A 153 -9.85 -9.27 6.06
CA TYR A 153 -10.66 -10.06 5.16
C TYR A 153 -11.95 -9.32 4.79
N ASP A 154 -12.36 -9.40 3.53
CA ASP A 154 -13.74 -9.09 3.15
C ASP A 154 -14.66 -10.18 3.71
N THR A 155 -15.40 -9.85 4.77
CA THR A 155 -16.30 -10.79 5.45
C THR A 155 -17.48 -11.22 4.59
N ARG A 156 -17.73 -10.56 3.46
CA ARG A 156 -18.76 -10.95 2.49
C ARG A 156 -18.26 -12.00 1.50
N TRP A 157 -16.95 -12.26 1.46
CA TRP A 157 -16.36 -13.22 0.55
C TRP A 157 -16.36 -14.63 1.19
N PRO A 158 -17.10 -15.60 0.64
CA PRO A 158 -17.35 -16.89 1.29
C PRO A 158 -16.11 -17.76 1.42
N HIS A 159 -15.05 -17.50 0.62
CA HIS A 159 -13.81 -18.25 0.74
C HIS A 159 -12.93 -17.73 1.86
N ASN A 160 -13.06 -16.48 2.32
CA ASN A 160 -12.21 -15.99 3.40
C ASN A 160 -12.41 -16.80 4.69
N PRO A 161 -11.39 -16.91 5.56
CA PRO A 161 -11.51 -17.59 6.83
C PRO A 161 -12.66 -17.02 7.67
N PRO A 162 -13.50 -17.88 8.29
CA PRO A 162 -14.53 -17.41 9.20
C PRO A 162 -13.89 -16.94 10.52
N GLY A 163 -14.48 -15.92 11.14
CA GLY A 163 -14.06 -15.44 12.47
C GLY A 163 -13.50 -14.02 12.42
N GLU A 164 -12.25 -13.86 12.86
CA GLU A 164 -11.58 -12.57 12.97
C GLU A 164 -11.45 -11.90 11.60
N ALA A 165 -11.97 -10.67 11.50
CA ALA A 165 -12.04 -9.95 10.25
C ALA A 165 -10.71 -9.27 9.88
N HIS A 166 -9.85 -8.99 10.86
CA HIS A 166 -8.54 -8.42 10.61
C HIS A 166 -7.52 -9.55 10.42
N VAL A 167 -6.49 -9.30 9.62
CA VAL A 167 -5.43 -10.27 9.35
C VAL A 167 -4.26 -9.94 10.27
N ASP A 168 -3.98 -10.82 11.24
CA ASP A 168 -2.91 -10.60 12.19
C ASP A 168 -1.52 -10.49 11.54
N GLU A 169 -0.58 -9.92 12.30
CA GLU A 169 0.79 -9.68 11.84
C GLU A 169 1.53 -10.97 11.48
N GLU A 170 1.40 -11.99 12.33
CA GLU A 170 2.02 -13.30 12.12
C GLU A 170 1.55 -13.95 10.80
N THR A 171 0.26 -13.84 10.48
CA THR A 171 -0.32 -14.35 9.24
C THR A 171 0.22 -13.62 8.01
N ILE A 172 0.38 -12.30 8.08
CA ILE A 172 0.92 -11.51 6.97
C ILE A 172 2.40 -11.79 6.79
N GLU A 173 3.17 -11.93 7.87
CA GLU A 173 4.57 -12.35 7.83
C GLU A 173 4.73 -13.76 7.24
N GLU A 174 3.89 -14.71 7.64
CA GLU A 174 3.92 -16.08 7.13
C GLU A 174 3.57 -16.13 5.64
N ARG A 175 2.50 -15.45 5.22
CA ARG A 175 2.01 -15.50 3.82
C ARG A 175 2.83 -14.63 2.88
N TYR A 176 3.23 -13.44 3.33
CA TYR A 176 3.83 -12.40 2.51
C TYR A 176 5.13 -11.86 3.14
N PRO A 177 6.14 -12.71 3.38
CA PRO A 177 7.36 -12.35 4.12
C PRO A 177 8.17 -11.23 3.45
N THR A 178 8.06 -11.06 2.13
CA THR A 178 8.71 -9.96 1.41
C THR A 178 8.01 -8.62 1.61
N LEU A 179 6.70 -8.63 1.86
CA LEU A 179 5.86 -7.44 2.04
C LEU A 179 5.90 -6.95 3.49
N ALA A 180 5.84 -7.89 4.45
CA ALA A 180 5.61 -7.59 5.86
C ALA A 180 6.54 -6.51 6.45
N PRO A 181 7.87 -6.51 6.23
CA PRO A 181 8.73 -5.49 6.81
C PRO A 181 8.41 -4.05 6.35
N PHE A 182 7.89 -3.89 5.14
CA PHE A 182 7.52 -2.58 4.59
C PHE A 182 6.13 -2.15 5.02
N TYR A 183 5.24 -3.12 5.16
CA TYR A 183 3.88 -2.91 5.62
C TYR A 183 3.88 -2.42 7.09
N TYR A 184 4.53 -3.16 8.00
CA TYR A 184 4.53 -2.85 9.43
C TYR A 184 5.45 -1.69 9.77
N TYR A 185 6.75 -1.90 9.63
CA TYR A 185 7.76 -1.01 10.23
C TYR A 185 7.87 0.36 9.57
N ALA A 186 7.25 0.54 8.41
CA ALA A 186 7.45 1.74 7.63
C ALA A 186 6.13 2.43 7.31
N TRP A 187 5.19 1.74 6.67
CA TRP A 187 3.93 2.37 6.29
C TRP A 187 2.94 2.50 7.45
N GLN A 188 2.64 1.41 8.16
CA GLN A 188 1.70 1.44 9.29
C GLN A 188 2.24 2.31 10.43
N THR A 189 3.50 2.11 10.84
CA THR A 189 4.13 2.95 11.88
C THR A 189 4.05 4.44 11.54
N SER A 190 4.27 4.84 10.28
CA SER A 190 4.18 6.26 9.92
C SER A 190 2.78 6.86 10.09
N TYR A 191 1.72 6.07 9.91
CA TYR A 191 0.36 6.51 10.22
C TYR A 191 0.18 6.68 11.73
N GLU A 192 0.57 5.68 12.51
CA GLU A 192 0.39 5.66 13.97
C GLU A 192 1.18 6.77 14.67
N ASP A 193 2.41 7.03 14.22
CA ASP A 193 3.24 8.14 14.67
C ASP A 193 2.58 9.48 14.36
N SER A 194 2.06 9.65 13.14
CA SER A 194 1.39 10.88 12.72
C SER A 194 0.08 11.09 13.48
N PHE A 195 -0.71 10.03 13.67
CA PHE A 195 -1.95 10.04 14.44
C PHE A 195 -1.72 10.49 15.89
N THR A 196 -0.65 9.99 16.51
CA THR A 196 -0.25 10.38 17.87
C THR A 196 0.30 11.80 17.92
N ALA A 197 1.14 12.19 16.96
CA ALA A 197 1.73 13.53 16.89
C ALA A 197 0.68 14.63 16.71
N GLN A 198 -0.39 14.35 15.95
CA GLN A 198 -1.55 15.24 15.77
C GLN A 198 -2.54 15.19 16.95
N GLY A 199 -2.29 14.36 17.96
CA GLY A 199 -3.17 14.18 19.11
C GLY A 199 -4.53 13.58 18.76
N CYS A 200 -4.64 12.86 17.64
CA CYS A 200 -5.88 12.22 17.21
C CYS A 200 -6.32 11.15 18.24
N ASP A 201 -5.35 10.48 18.88
CA ASP A 201 -5.54 9.56 20.01
C ASP A 201 -6.18 10.23 21.23
N ARG A 202 -6.06 11.56 21.34
CA ARG A 202 -6.63 12.39 22.40
C ARG A 202 -7.86 13.17 21.94
N GLY A 203 -8.38 12.87 20.75
CA GLY A 203 -9.56 13.52 20.19
C GLY A 203 -9.32 14.96 19.77
N SER A 204 -8.13 15.30 19.26
CA SER A 204 -7.81 16.65 18.74
C SER A 204 -8.78 17.12 17.65
N GLY A 205 -9.39 16.20 16.92
CA GLY A 205 -10.23 16.49 15.75
C GLY A 205 -9.44 16.97 14.53
N LEU A 206 -8.11 16.96 14.60
CA LEU A 206 -7.22 17.29 13.49
C LEU A 206 -7.12 16.15 12.49
N ASP A 207 -6.68 16.49 11.29
CA ASP A 207 -6.28 15.51 10.29
C ASP A 207 -5.07 14.70 10.78
N VAL A 208 -4.99 13.41 10.40
CA VAL A 208 -3.87 12.53 10.76
C VAL A 208 -2.56 13.04 10.18
N PHE A 209 -2.57 13.66 9.00
CA PHE A 209 -1.38 14.15 8.34
C PHE A 209 -1.27 15.68 8.46
N PRO A 210 -0.07 16.23 8.70
CA PRO A 210 0.14 17.67 8.88
C PRO A 210 -0.14 18.50 7.62
N ASP A 211 0.00 17.90 6.44
CA ASP A 211 -0.22 18.54 5.15
C ASP A 211 -0.61 17.53 4.06
N ALA A 212 -1.08 18.05 2.93
CA ALA A 212 -1.51 17.25 1.79
C ALA A 212 -0.38 16.41 1.19
N ALA A 213 0.86 16.89 1.19
CA ALA A 213 1.99 16.17 0.61
C ALA A 213 2.36 14.92 1.43
N SER A 214 2.27 15.01 2.76
CA SER A 214 2.47 13.91 3.68
C SER A 214 1.38 12.86 3.51
N ARG A 215 0.11 13.29 3.43
CA ARG A 215 -1.04 12.44 3.14
C ARG A 215 -0.90 11.71 1.81
N VAL A 216 -0.63 12.44 0.73
CA VAL A 216 -0.47 11.86 -0.62
C VAL A 216 0.69 10.86 -0.66
N GLY A 217 1.84 11.19 -0.05
CA GLY A 217 2.96 10.26 0.03
C GLY A 217 2.60 8.96 0.75
N TRP A 218 1.86 9.07 1.85
CA TRP A 218 1.39 7.92 2.61
C TRP A 218 0.34 7.11 1.84
N GLU A 219 -0.66 7.75 1.23
CA GLU A 219 -1.72 7.09 0.45
C GLU A 219 -1.14 6.37 -0.77
N VAL A 220 -0.15 6.96 -1.46
CA VAL A 220 0.55 6.33 -2.59
C VAL A 220 1.36 5.13 -2.12
N GLY A 221 2.05 5.23 -0.98
CA GLY A 221 2.74 4.08 -0.39
C GLY A 221 1.79 2.91 -0.10
N GLY A 222 0.62 3.22 0.46
CA GLY A 222 -0.42 2.24 0.78
C GLY A 222 -1.04 1.61 -0.45
N PHE A 223 -1.28 2.38 -1.52
CA PHE A 223 -1.86 1.89 -2.78
C PHE A 223 -1.01 0.80 -3.45
N LEU A 224 0.31 0.84 -3.26
CA LEU A 224 1.20 -0.15 -3.86
C LEU A 224 1.08 -1.54 -3.23
N PHE A 225 0.64 -1.67 -1.97
CA PHE A 225 0.48 -2.98 -1.34
C PHE A 225 -0.66 -3.79 -1.94
N PRO A 226 -1.89 -3.27 -2.10
CA PRO A 226 -2.96 -3.92 -2.85
C PRO A 226 -2.53 -4.32 -4.26
N CYS A 227 -1.80 -3.45 -4.96
CA CYS A 227 -1.28 -3.76 -6.30
C CYS A 227 -0.34 -4.97 -6.30
N TRP A 228 0.51 -5.10 -5.29
CA TRP A 228 1.38 -6.26 -5.15
C TRP A 228 0.63 -7.52 -4.71
N LEU A 229 -0.35 -7.38 -3.81
CA LEU A 229 -1.14 -8.49 -3.28
C LEU A 229 -1.93 -9.21 -4.38
N VAL A 230 -2.65 -8.48 -5.25
CA VAL A 230 -3.45 -9.11 -6.35
C VAL A 230 -2.60 -9.80 -7.42
N LEU A 231 -1.29 -9.56 -7.40
CA LEU A 231 -0.34 -10.27 -8.25
C LEU A 231 0.12 -11.61 -7.65
N GLN A 232 -0.19 -11.87 -6.38
CA GLN A 232 0.02 -13.18 -5.76
C GLN A 232 -1.03 -14.18 -6.25
N GLY A 233 -0.70 -15.48 -6.17
CA GLY A 233 -1.55 -16.55 -6.70
C GLY A 233 -2.80 -16.83 -5.86
N ASP A 234 -2.82 -16.37 -4.63
CA ASP A 234 -3.83 -16.63 -3.60
C ASP A 234 -4.75 -15.43 -3.34
N VAL A 235 -4.60 -14.32 -4.07
CA VAL A 235 -5.39 -13.10 -3.87
C VAL A 235 -6.12 -12.73 -5.16
N GLU A 236 -7.45 -12.62 -5.07
CA GLU A 236 -8.28 -12.24 -6.21
C GLU A 236 -8.53 -10.72 -6.24
N GLN A 237 -8.80 -10.14 -5.08
CA GLN A 237 -9.20 -8.74 -4.97
C GLN A 237 -8.68 -8.10 -3.68
N VAL A 238 -8.33 -6.83 -3.76
CA VAL A 238 -8.10 -5.98 -2.58
C VAL A 238 -8.88 -4.68 -2.74
N LYS A 239 -9.67 -4.30 -1.74
CA LYS A 239 -10.27 -2.97 -1.66
C LYS A 239 -9.35 -2.05 -0.86
N TYR A 240 -8.95 -0.93 -1.41
CA TYR A 240 -8.17 0.08 -0.71
C TYR A 240 -9.06 1.26 -0.34
N GLU A 241 -9.21 1.55 0.94
CA GLU A 241 -10.11 2.58 1.46
C GLU A 241 -9.28 3.68 2.12
N VAL A 242 -9.30 4.87 1.52
CA VAL A 242 -8.60 6.07 1.98
C VAL A 242 -9.50 7.29 1.80
N ALA A 243 -9.06 8.47 2.24
CA ALA A 243 -9.89 9.66 2.15
C ALA A 243 -10.16 10.10 0.70
N THR A 244 -9.23 9.83 -0.23
CA THR A 244 -9.45 10.11 -1.65
C THR A 244 -10.55 9.24 -2.27
N GLY A 245 -10.80 8.05 -1.70
CA GLY A 245 -11.86 7.18 -2.20
C GLY A 245 -11.66 5.71 -1.85
N THR A 246 -12.46 4.87 -2.49
CA THR A 246 -12.39 3.41 -2.37
C THR A 246 -12.05 2.80 -3.72
N TYR A 247 -10.95 2.05 -3.77
CA TYR A 247 -10.42 1.46 -5.00
C TYR A 247 -10.52 -0.06 -4.94
N SER A 248 -11.28 -0.65 -5.87
CA SER A 248 -11.41 -2.09 -6.00
C SER A 248 -10.36 -2.64 -6.98
N ILE A 249 -9.26 -3.16 -6.44
CA ILE A 249 -8.08 -3.56 -7.19
C ILE A 249 -8.12 -5.06 -7.45
N ARG A 250 -7.92 -5.44 -8.72
CA ARG A 250 -7.81 -6.81 -9.22
C ARG A 250 -6.71 -6.86 -10.27
N ARG A 251 -6.21 -8.05 -10.59
CA ARG A 251 -5.12 -8.21 -11.57
C ARG A 251 -5.46 -7.61 -12.93
N GLU A 252 -6.69 -7.78 -13.40
CA GLU A 252 -7.16 -7.36 -14.72
C GLU A 252 -7.39 -5.85 -14.84
N ASN A 253 -7.50 -5.12 -13.73
CA ASN A 253 -7.82 -3.68 -13.74
C ASN A 253 -6.73 -2.79 -13.12
N LEU A 254 -5.55 -3.34 -12.81
CA LEU A 254 -4.45 -2.63 -12.15
C LEU A 254 -4.14 -1.28 -12.81
N SER A 255 -3.98 -1.26 -14.13
CA SER A 255 -3.60 -0.04 -14.87
C SER A 255 -4.66 1.05 -14.80
N SER A 256 -5.95 0.71 -14.98
CA SER A 256 -7.03 1.70 -14.98
C SER A 256 -7.32 2.23 -13.57
N VAL A 257 -7.25 1.36 -12.56
CA VAL A 257 -7.40 1.77 -11.16
C VAL A 257 -6.23 2.65 -10.72
N ALA A 258 -4.99 2.31 -11.11
CA ALA A 258 -3.82 3.14 -10.83
C ALA A 258 -3.91 4.53 -11.48
N GLN A 259 -4.40 4.62 -12.73
CA GLN A 259 -4.63 5.92 -13.38
C GLN A 259 -5.66 6.76 -12.61
N THR A 260 -6.77 6.14 -12.20
CA THR A 260 -7.83 6.82 -11.43
C THR A 260 -7.28 7.31 -10.09
N PHE A 261 -6.66 6.41 -9.32
CA PHE A 261 -6.04 6.74 -8.04
C PHE A 261 -5.03 7.89 -8.15
N LEU A 262 -4.14 7.85 -9.16
CA LEU A 262 -3.14 8.89 -9.36
C LEU A 262 -3.76 10.26 -9.73
N ALA A 263 -4.89 10.27 -10.44
CA ALA A 263 -5.63 11.49 -10.73
C ALA A 263 -6.31 12.05 -9.47
N ASP A 264 -6.88 11.18 -8.64
CA ASP A 264 -7.56 11.57 -7.41
C ASP A 264 -6.58 12.14 -6.37
N VAL A 265 -5.38 11.56 -6.22
CA VAL A 265 -4.33 12.12 -5.33
C VAL A 265 -3.66 13.37 -5.88
N ASP A 266 -3.59 13.55 -7.21
CA ASP A 266 -3.10 14.79 -7.82
C ASP A 266 -4.02 15.97 -7.48
N ALA A 267 -5.33 15.73 -7.45
CA ALA A 267 -6.32 16.75 -7.10
C ALA A 267 -6.22 17.24 -5.64
N LEU A 268 -5.43 16.57 -4.79
CA LEU A 268 -5.15 17.01 -3.41
C LEU A 268 -3.92 17.92 -3.28
N LEU A 269 -3.06 18.01 -4.31
CA LEU A 269 -1.80 18.76 -4.29
C LEU A 269 -1.92 20.17 -4.88
#